data_AF-A0A6M5YVB5-F1
#
_entry.id   AF-A0A6M5YVB5-F1
#
_cell.length_a   1.000
_cell.length_b   1.000
_cell.length_c   1.000
_cell.angle_alpha   90.00
_cell.angle_beta   90.00
_cell.angle_gamma   90.00
#
_symmetry.space_group_name_H-M   'P 1'
#
loop_
_entity.id
_entity.type
_entity.pdbx_description
1 polymer ?
#
loop_
_entity_poly.entity_id
_entity_poly.type
_entity_poly.pdbx_seq_one_letter_code
_entity_poly.pdbx_strand_id
1 'polypeptide(L)'
;MATPKPLGDGRYFVNIGYLTDGSRTQPKFMLGRNAAQAITRAALIEQLWERSVEIAREEQEPLVWDEIGLAIAKEIAAGETTVLVKLEAGNAPDLAVGVLSGWQEVVPGVRLRLRDEAAEERGTQLRRREAQKHIDLGRELLESGGSQTLTEAVKAYVAWIRANPMYLIPDKTRLTDWGKVKIDLIEFCTDHMPDVRITDLKMKKISELLNVLAARPPKKTPAGVQTEVPISRKYASTVIKEFRQFLNWLHEADEFFWEKPKDYAVKPIRVRKDDGRGGPVRVATYDNPELKTLWRCGTPWERCLMALALNTAFGMAEVAGLRRDEVMLNTKHPHADILKLTSSDSDSWIMRSRGKTSVYSEWRLWDVTVKAIDWLLKHRPESKQPFLFLTKKGTPLKVAGERNTQITNAWTRLMKRVRQDHTDFRHLSFNKIRKTAANWVRSNFGDYVAELMLAHGQPFGGDLNAYTNERWADLHAATAKLREWLEPVFGSVDDPFPEHEKLGGPNISRGTIDRIIELHRAGDRVALVAEKVNVSVETARRWIKRDQKQEEANGGGSNEA
;
A
#
# COMPACT_ATOMS: atom_id res chain seq x y z
N MET A 1 18.78 60.48 8.78
CA MET A 1 17.85 61.43 8.16
C MET A 1 18.43 62.03 6.90
N ALA A 2 18.02 61.49 5.76
CA ALA A 2 18.37 62.00 4.45
C ALA A 2 17.74 63.39 4.25
N THR A 3 18.57 64.42 4.03
CA THR A 3 18.09 65.79 3.86
C THR A 3 17.71 66.05 2.39
N PRO A 4 16.47 66.49 2.10
CA PRO A 4 16.08 66.90 0.75
C PRO A 4 16.96 68.03 0.21
N LYS A 5 17.41 67.91 -1.04
CA LYS A 5 18.23 68.92 -1.73
C LYS A 5 17.36 69.73 -2.69
N PRO A 6 17.44 71.07 -2.68
CA PRO A 6 16.74 71.91 -3.65
C PRO A 6 17.40 71.82 -5.04
N LEU A 7 16.59 71.93 -6.09
CA LEU A 7 17.00 72.13 -7.48
C LEU A 7 16.83 73.61 -7.85
N GLY A 8 17.50 74.04 -8.92
CA GLY A 8 17.42 75.41 -9.42
C GLY A 8 16.01 75.86 -9.84
N ASP A 9 15.06 74.93 -10.00
CA ASP A 9 13.66 75.19 -10.34
C ASP A 9 12.70 75.15 -9.14
N GLY A 10 13.24 75.13 -7.92
CA GLY A 10 12.49 75.12 -6.66
C GLY A 10 11.90 73.76 -6.26
N ARG A 11 12.19 72.67 -6.98
CA ARG A 11 11.83 71.30 -6.55
C ARG A 11 12.87 70.73 -5.58
N TYR A 12 12.44 69.87 -4.68
CA TYR A 12 13.30 69.12 -3.77
C TYR A 12 13.47 67.67 -4.25
N PHE A 13 14.64 67.07 -4.00
CA PHE A 13 14.88 65.65 -4.25
C PHE A 13 15.73 64.99 -3.18
N VAL A 14 15.70 63.67 -3.11
CA VAL A 14 16.61 62.88 -2.27
C VAL A 14 17.07 61.63 -3.04
N ASN A 15 18.29 61.17 -2.75
CA ASN A 15 18.82 59.91 -3.26
C ASN A 15 18.98 58.95 -2.08
N ILE A 16 18.27 57.82 -2.09
CA ILE A 16 18.24 56.86 -0.97
C ILE A 16 18.28 55.44 -1.53
N GLY A 17 19.12 54.59 -0.94
CA GLY A 17 19.28 53.18 -1.29
C GLY A 17 19.94 52.93 -2.64
N TYR A 18 19.88 51.69 -3.12
CA TYR A 18 20.57 51.23 -4.34
C TYR A 18 19.65 50.39 -5.22
N LEU A 19 19.74 50.52 -6.55
CA LEU A 19 18.98 49.72 -7.51
C LEU A 19 19.58 48.32 -7.71
N THR A 20 18.75 47.39 -8.15
CA THR A 20 19.06 45.96 -8.40
C THR A 20 19.86 45.72 -9.69
N ASP A 21 20.12 46.75 -10.51
CA ASP A 21 20.75 46.65 -11.83
C ASP A 21 22.29 46.42 -11.80
N GLY A 22 22.85 46.11 -10.63
CA GLY A 22 24.28 45.89 -10.43
C GLY A 22 25.15 47.16 -10.47
N SER A 23 24.59 48.32 -10.85
CA SER A 23 25.35 49.57 -11.02
C SER A 23 25.57 50.33 -9.71
N ARG A 24 24.97 49.88 -8.60
CA ARG A 24 24.88 50.62 -7.32
C ARG A 24 24.41 52.07 -7.51
N THR A 25 23.59 52.33 -8.52
CA THR A 25 22.99 53.65 -8.73
C THR A 25 21.94 53.91 -7.65
N GLN A 26 22.02 55.08 -7.03
CA GLN A 26 20.99 55.51 -6.08
C GLN A 26 19.80 56.10 -6.84
N PRO A 27 18.56 55.62 -6.63
CA PRO A 27 17.39 56.22 -7.26
C PRO A 27 17.16 57.64 -6.75
N LYS A 28 16.78 58.53 -7.67
CA LYS A 28 16.44 59.92 -7.37
C LYS A 28 14.94 60.06 -7.18
N PHE A 29 14.50 60.41 -5.97
CA PHE A 29 13.11 60.67 -5.64
C PHE A 29 12.81 62.17 -5.65
N MET A 30 11.86 62.60 -6.48
CA MET A 30 11.43 64.00 -6.56
C MET A 30 10.31 64.25 -5.56
N LEU A 31 10.47 65.21 -4.65
CA LEU A 31 9.64 65.37 -3.44
C LEU A 31 8.69 66.59 -3.49
N GLY A 32 8.52 67.20 -4.66
CA GLY A 32 7.69 68.40 -4.85
C GLY A 32 8.42 69.72 -4.56
N ARG A 33 7.67 70.82 -4.43
CA ARG A 33 8.21 72.19 -4.21
C ARG A 33 8.06 72.70 -2.77
N ASN A 34 7.24 72.04 -1.95
CA ASN A 34 7.03 72.43 -0.56
C ASN A 34 8.11 71.79 0.32
N ALA A 35 8.94 72.61 0.97
CA ALA A 35 10.06 72.14 1.78
C ALA A 35 9.63 71.24 2.95
N ALA A 36 8.54 71.59 3.65
CA ALA A 36 8.06 70.81 4.79
C ALA A 36 7.55 69.42 4.35
N GLN A 37 6.76 69.38 3.27
CA GLN A 37 6.29 68.10 2.71
C GLN A 37 7.45 67.25 2.18
N ALA A 38 8.47 67.88 1.59
CA ALA A 38 9.66 67.18 1.11
C ALA A 38 10.42 66.51 2.26
N ILE A 39 10.55 67.17 3.42
CA ILE A 39 11.17 66.59 4.62
C ILE A 39 10.39 65.36 5.09
N THR A 40 9.06 65.46 5.20
CA THR A 40 8.22 64.33 5.60
C THR A 40 8.33 63.14 4.65
N ARG A 41 8.27 63.38 3.33
CA ARG A 41 8.39 62.31 2.32
C ARG A 41 9.77 61.66 2.35
N ALA A 42 10.85 62.44 2.50
CA ALA A 42 12.19 61.89 2.61
C ALA A 42 12.36 60.98 3.83
N ALA A 43 11.80 61.37 4.98
CA ALA A 43 11.82 60.55 6.19
C ALA A 43 11.08 59.21 6.00
N LEU A 44 9.90 59.22 5.35
CA LEU A 44 9.16 57.99 5.06
C LEU A 44 9.92 57.07 4.08
N ILE A 45 10.55 57.63 3.05
CA ILE A 45 11.36 56.84 2.09
C ILE A 45 12.59 56.24 2.78
N GLU A 46 13.20 56.94 3.73
CA GLU A 46 14.32 56.41 4.52
C GLU A 46 13.87 55.25 5.43
N GLN A 47 12.71 55.34 6.07
CA GLN A 47 12.14 54.24 6.85
C GLN A 47 11.87 52.99 5.98
N LEU A 48 11.34 53.17 4.77
CA LEU A 48 11.17 52.08 3.82
C LEU A 48 12.51 51.44 3.45
N TRP A 49 13.54 52.27 3.23
CA TRP A 49 14.88 51.78 2.91
C TRP A 49 15.49 50.97 4.06
N GLU A 50 15.36 51.46 5.29
CA GLU A 50 15.82 50.74 6.49
C GLU A 50 15.14 49.37 6.60
N ARG A 51 13.83 49.29 6.32
CA ARG A 51 13.11 48.01 6.28
C ARG A 51 13.62 47.08 5.17
N SER A 52 13.84 47.58 3.95
CA SER A 52 14.43 46.77 2.87
C SER A 52 15.82 46.24 3.26
N VAL A 53 16.63 47.04 3.97
CA VAL A 53 17.94 46.62 4.49
C VAL A 53 17.84 45.52 5.54
N GLU A 54 16.83 45.57 6.42
CA GLU A 54 16.56 44.50 7.39
C GLU A 54 16.21 43.18 6.69
N ILE A 55 15.27 43.21 5.74
CA ILE A 55 14.84 42.03 4.97
C ILE A 55 16.03 41.42 4.23
N ALA A 56 16.81 42.25 3.51
CA ALA A 56 17.99 41.79 2.79
C ALA A 56 19.04 41.14 3.72
N ARG A 57 19.21 41.64 4.96
CA ARG A 57 20.12 41.04 5.94
C ARG A 57 19.61 39.70 6.46
N GLU A 58 18.32 39.57 6.73
CA GLU A 58 17.69 38.32 7.17
C GLU A 58 17.81 37.23 6.09
N GLU A 59 17.66 37.63 4.82
CA GLU A 59 17.71 36.73 3.65
C GLU A 59 19.12 36.54 3.07
N GLN A 60 20.12 37.25 3.60
CA GLN A 60 21.51 37.28 3.09
C GLN A 60 21.63 37.74 1.62
N GLU A 61 20.74 38.66 1.22
CA GLU A 61 20.69 39.25 -0.11
C GLU A 61 21.49 40.57 -0.20
N PRO A 62 21.83 41.04 -1.41
CA PRO A 62 22.44 42.35 -1.60
C PRO A 62 21.59 43.48 -1.02
N LEU A 63 22.23 44.50 -0.45
CA LEU A 63 21.57 45.70 0.08
C LEU A 63 21.10 46.62 -1.08
N VAL A 64 20.03 46.20 -1.75
CA VAL A 64 19.35 46.92 -2.83
C VAL A 64 17.86 47.02 -2.52
N TRP A 65 17.16 47.92 -3.20
CA TRP A 65 15.72 48.05 -3.02
C TRP A 65 15.01 46.80 -3.52
N ASP A 66 14.13 46.23 -2.69
CA ASP A 66 13.16 45.27 -3.17
C ASP A 66 12.10 45.97 -4.06
N GLU A 67 11.48 45.21 -4.95
CA GLU A 67 10.55 45.75 -5.94
C GLU A 67 9.37 46.50 -5.28
N ILE A 68 8.89 45.98 -4.15
CA ILE A 68 7.71 46.50 -3.45
C ILE A 68 8.07 47.80 -2.72
N GLY A 69 9.13 47.79 -1.91
CA GLY A 69 9.64 48.96 -1.19
C GLY A 69 9.96 50.11 -2.14
N LEU A 70 10.61 49.83 -3.28
CA LEU A 70 10.90 50.84 -4.30
C LEU A 70 9.64 51.44 -4.92
N ALA A 71 8.64 50.60 -5.23
CA ALA A 71 7.39 51.06 -5.81
C ALA A 71 6.64 51.98 -4.82
N ILE A 72 6.57 51.60 -3.54
CA ILE A 72 5.94 52.43 -2.50
C ILE A 72 6.69 53.76 -2.36
N ALA A 73 8.03 53.73 -2.29
CA ALA A 73 8.85 54.92 -2.17
C ALA A 73 8.65 55.92 -3.33
N LYS A 74 8.47 55.43 -4.56
CA LYS A 74 8.18 56.27 -5.73
C LYS A 74 6.83 56.99 -5.63
N GLU A 75 5.79 56.31 -5.18
CA GLU A 75 4.45 56.92 -5.02
C GLU A 75 4.42 57.92 -3.86
N ILE A 76 5.12 57.62 -2.75
CA ILE A 76 5.31 58.58 -1.64
C ILE A 76 6.05 59.83 -2.12
N ALA A 77 7.08 59.68 -2.95
CA ALA A 77 7.81 60.81 -3.51
C ALA A 77 6.89 61.71 -4.36
N ALA A 78 6.07 61.09 -5.22
CA ALA A 78 5.05 61.78 -6.03
C ALA A 78 4.04 62.56 -5.16
N GLY A 79 3.81 62.10 -3.93
CA GLY A 79 2.97 62.76 -2.95
C GLY A 79 1.64 62.08 -2.70
N GLU A 80 1.51 60.83 -3.14
CA GLU A 80 0.32 60.04 -2.92
C GLU A 80 0.16 59.67 -1.45
N THR A 81 -1.06 59.81 -0.95
CA THR A 81 -1.43 59.42 0.43
C THR A 81 -2.06 58.03 0.48
N THR A 82 -2.46 57.50 -0.67
CA THR A 82 -2.92 56.12 -0.85
C THR A 82 -2.13 55.48 -1.97
N VAL A 83 -1.39 54.41 -1.67
CA VAL A 83 -0.48 53.74 -2.60
C VAL A 83 -1.05 52.37 -2.98
N LEU A 84 -1.29 52.17 -4.27
CA LEU A 84 -1.75 50.89 -4.82
C LEU A 84 -0.55 49.99 -5.13
N VAL A 85 -0.29 49.03 -4.26
CA VAL A 85 0.83 48.09 -4.37
C VAL A 85 0.43 46.92 -5.28
N LYS A 86 1.28 46.63 -6.27
CA LYS A 86 1.11 45.46 -7.13
C LYS A 86 1.81 44.27 -6.46
N LEU A 87 1.03 43.38 -5.85
CA LEU A 87 1.49 42.08 -5.36
C LEU A 87 0.76 40.98 -6.12
N GLU A 88 1.49 39.99 -6.62
CA GLU A 88 0.88 38.81 -7.24
C GLU A 88 0.35 37.89 -6.13
N ALA A 89 -0.93 38.04 -5.81
CA ALA A 89 -1.60 37.23 -4.79
C ALA A 89 -1.73 35.74 -5.20
N GLY A 90 -1.81 35.45 -6.50
CA GLY A 90 -2.02 34.09 -7.01
C GLY A 90 -3.14 33.35 -6.27
N ASN A 91 -2.82 32.16 -5.75
CA ASN A 91 -3.72 31.35 -4.93
C ASN A 91 -3.59 31.59 -3.41
N ALA A 92 -2.76 32.56 -2.98
CA ALA A 92 -2.47 32.86 -1.56
C ALA A 92 -2.66 34.36 -1.24
N PRO A 93 -3.90 34.89 -1.33
CA PRO A 93 -4.18 36.30 -1.12
C PRO A 93 -3.96 36.78 0.33
N ASP A 94 -3.99 35.87 1.30
CA ASP A 94 -3.67 36.11 2.71
C ASP A 94 -2.19 36.50 2.91
N LEU A 95 -1.26 35.88 2.17
CA LEU A 95 0.16 36.21 2.21
C LEU A 95 0.41 37.60 1.64
N ALA A 96 -0.24 37.96 0.54
CA ALA A 96 -0.13 39.29 -0.06
C ALA A 96 -0.63 40.39 0.89
N VAL A 97 -1.76 40.18 1.57
CA VAL A 97 -2.25 41.08 2.62
C VAL A 97 -1.27 41.13 3.78
N GLY A 98 -0.62 40.01 4.13
CA GLY A 98 0.40 39.98 5.18
C GLY A 98 1.65 40.79 4.88
N VAL A 99 2.18 40.66 3.67
CA VAL A 99 3.29 41.49 3.21
C VAL A 99 2.89 42.96 3.21
N LEU A 100 1.69 43.29 2.72
CA LEU A 100 1.18 44.66 2.72
C LEU A 100 1.05 45.26 4.13
N SER A 101 0.54 44.48 5.10
CA SER A 101 0.46 44.90 6.51
C SER A 101 1.84 45.19 7.10
N GLY A 102 2.84 44.35 6.82
CA GLY A 102 4.22 44.58 7.27
C GLY A 102 4.81 45.89 6.74
N TRP A 103 4.52 46.25 5.48
CA TRP A 103 4.91 47.55 4.93
C TRP A 103 4.10 48.72 5.50
N GLN A 104 2.81 48.51 5.79
CA GLN A 104 1.93 49.53 6.36
C GLN A 104 2.39 49.98 7.75
N GLU A 105 3.00 49.09 8.54
CA GLU A 105 3.59 49.40 9.86
C GLU A 105 4.78 50.36 9.76
N VAL A 106 5.56 50.30 8.67
CA VAL A 106 6.74 51.14 8.45
C VAL A 106 6.34 52.57 8.06
N VAL A 107 5.23 52.73 7.33
CA VAL A 107 4.77 54.04 6.83
C VAL A 107 3.33 54.35 7.30
N PRO A 108 3.09 54.55 8.61
CA PRO A 108 1.74 54.69 9.18
C PRO A 108 0.95 55.90 8.67
N GLY A 109 1.63 56.90 8.08
CA GLY A 109 1.01 58.09 7.49
C GLY A 109 0.52 57.93 6.05
N VAL A 110 0.75 56.78 5.42
CA VAL A 110 0.38 56.48 4.02
C VAL A 110 -0.47 55.23 4.00
N ARG A 111 -1.62 55.25 3.33
CA ARG A 111 -2.51 54.08 3.24
C ARG A 111 -2.04 53.18 2.10
N LEU A 112 -1.59 51.97 2.42
CA LEU A 112 -1.25 50.95 1.44
C LEU A 112 -2.48 50.09 1.14
N ARG A 113 -2.71 49.81 -0.15
CA ARG A 113 -3.80 48.96 -0.66
C ARG A 113 -3.24 48.02 -1.72
N LEU A 114 -3.80 46.83 -1.88
CA LEU A 114 -3.49 46.03 -3.06
C LEU A 114 -4.15 46.67 -4.28
N ARG A 115 -3.49 46.58 -5.42
CA ARG A 115 -4.10 46.97 -6.70
C ARG A 115 -5.31 46.08 -7.06
N ASP A 116 -5.29 44.82 -6.64
CA ASP A 116 -6.43 43.90 -6.75
C ASP A 116 -7.26 43.95 -5.45
N GLU A 117 -8.30 44.78 -5.46
CA GLU A 117 -9.22 44.96 -4.32
C GLU A 117 -9.92 43.65 -3.93
N ALA A 118 -10.24 42.80 -4.91
CA ALA A 118 -10.89 41.52 -4.65
C ALA A 118 -9.93 40.54 -3.97
N ALA A 119 -8.63 40.57 -4.30
CA ALA A 119 -7.61 39.81 -3.58
C ALA A 119 -7.40 40.34 -2.16
N GLU A 120 -7.41 41.66 -1.96
CA GLU A 120 -7.29 42.28 -0.62
C GLU A 120 -8.44 41.86 0.29
N GLU A 121 -9.68 41.91 -0.21
CA GLU A 121 -10.86 41.49 0.55
C GLU A 121 -10.80 40.00 0.90
N ARG A 122 -10.50 39.12 -0.08
CA ARG A 122 -10.35 37.68 0.17
C ARG A 122 -9.26 37.38 1.19
N GLY A 123 -8.08 38.00 1.05
CA GLY A 123 -6.96 37.82 1.97
C GLY A 123 -7.28 38.30 3.38
N THR A 124 -7.97 39.44 3.50
CA THR A 124 -8.44 39.99 4.79
C THR A 124 -9.46 39.06 5.45
N GLN A 125 -10.41 38.52 4.68
CA GLN A 125 -11.39 37.57 5.19
C GLN A 125 -10.73 36.26 5.65
N LEU A 126 -9.77 35.73 4.88
CA LEU A 126 -9.01 34.53 5.27
C LEU A 126 -8.25 34.76 6.58
N ARG A 127 -7.49 35.86 6.68
CA ARG A 127 -6.77 36.21 7.91
C ARG A 127 -7.68 36.43 9.11
N ARG A 128 -8.84 37.06 8.91
CA ARG A 128 -9.84 37.20 9.98
C ARG A 128 -10.40 35.84 10.42
N ARG A 129 -10.67 34.95 9.47
CA ARG A 129 -11.14 33.59 9.77
C ARG A 129 -10.09 32.79 10.53
N GLU A 130 -8.82 32.88 10.14
CA GLU A 130 -7.70 32.25 10.85
C GLU A 130 -7.51 32.86 12.24
N ALA A 131 -7.49 34.18 12.37
CA ALA A 131 -7.41 34.86 13.65
C ALA A 131 -8.57 34.46 14.58
N GLN A 132 -9.79 34.40 14.05
CA GLN A 132 -10.97 33.97 14.81
C GLN A 132 -10.85 32.50 15.23
N LYS A 133 -10.39 31.60 14.36
CA LYS A 133 -10.08 30.21 14.72
C LYS A 133 -9.07 30.16 15.87
N HIS A 134 -8.00 30.96 15.83
CA HIS A 134 -7.01 31.01 16.91
C HIS A 134 -7.58 31.57 18.22
N ILE A 135 -8.48 32.56 18.16
CA ILE A 135 -9.16 33.11 19.34
C ILE A 135 -10.12 32.10 19.96
N ASP A 136 -10.98 31.48 19.15
CA ASP A 136 -11.95 30.48 19.62
C ASP A 136 -11.24 29.26 20.19
N LEU A 137 -10.17 28.81 19.54
CA LEU A 137 -9.33 27.70 20.00
C LEU A 137 -8.52 28.07 21.26
N GLY A 138 -8.01 29.29 21.36
CA GLY A 138 -7.35 29.79 22.57
C GLY A 138 -8.31 29.85 23.76
N ARG A 139 -9.57 30.22 23.51
CA ARG A 139 -10.64 30.17 24.49
C ARG A 139 -10.95 28.73 24.89
N GLU A 140 -11.08 27.81 23.93
CA GLU A 140 -11.30 26.38 24.21
C GLU A 140 -10.14 25.77 25.00
N LEU A 141 -8.88 26.12 24.71
CA LEU A 141 -7.71 25.68 25.47
C LEU A 141 -7.73 26.20 26.91
N LEU A 142 -8.16 27.44 27.12
CA LEU A 142 -8.32 28.02 28.46
C LEU A 142 -9.48 27.38 29.23
N GLU A 143 -10.59 27.08 28.55
CA GLU A 143 -11.79 26.47 29.14
C GLU A 143 -11.61 24.97 29.42
N SER A 144 -10.95 24.24 28.52
CA SER A 144 -10.64 22.81 28.66
C SER A 144 -9.37 22.52 29.46
N GLY A 145 -8.54 23.54 29.72
CA GLY A 145 -7.22 23.38 30.34
C GLY A 145 -6.19 22.66 29.45
N GLY A 146 -6.40 22.63 28.13
CA GLY A 146 -5.56 21.87 27.19
C GLY A 146 -5.69 20.36 27.36
N SER A 147 -6.91 19.87 27.63
CA SER A 147 -7.20 18.49 28.01
C SER A 147 -7.13 17.48 26.87
N GLN A 148 -6.97 17.90 25.61
CA GLN A 148 -7.03 16.97 24.48
C GLN A 148 -5.95 15.89 24.59
N THR A 149 -6.37 14.63 24.55
CA THR A 149 -5.49 13.48 24.77
C THR A 149 -5.12 12.73 23.48
N LEU A 150 -4.05 11.94 23.54
CA LEU A 150 -3.62 11.07 22.45
C LEU A 150 -4.75 10.13 22.03
N THR A 151 -5.51 9.58 22.98
CA THR A 151 -6.66 8.73 22.68
C THR A 151 -7.77 9.47 21.93
N GLU A 152 -8.05 10.73 22.26
CA GLU A 152 -9.02 11.55 21.54
C GLU A 152 -8.57 11.84 20.11
N ALA A 153 -7.30 12.21 19.91
CA ALA A 153 -6.75 12.39 18.57
C ALA A 153 -6.75 11.10 17.74
N VAL A 154 -6.48 9.94 18.34
CA VAL A 154 -6.59 8.67 17.62
C VAL A 154 -8.03 8.38 17.21
N LYS A 155 -9.03 8.66 18.07
CA LYS A 155 -10.45 8.51 17.69
C LYS A 155 -10.81 9.41 16.51
N ALA A 156 -10.34 10.66 16.50
CA ALA A 156 -10.53 11.58 15.39
C ALA A 156 -9.84 11.07 14.11
N TYR A 157 -8.61 10.55 14.20
CA TYR A 157 -7.91 9.95 13.07
C TYR A 157 -8.64 8.72 12.52
N VAL A 158 -9.21 7.87 13.38
CA VAL A 158 -10.04 6.73 12.98
C VAL A 158 -11.30 7.21 12.26
N ALA A 159 -11.96 8.25 12.76
CA ALA A 159 -13.11 8.86 12.08
C ALA A 159 -12.73 9.42 10.71
N TRP A 160 -11.58 10.10 10.61
CA TRP A 160 -11.02 10.58 9.34
C TRP A 160 -10.73 9.43 8.37
N ILE A 161 -10.12 8.32 8.81
CA ILE A 161 -9.90 7.14 7.96
C ILE A 161 -11.23 6.60 7.44
N ARG A 162 -12.27 6.55 8.27
CA ARG A 162 -13.62 6.08 7.88
C ARG A 162 -14.31 6.98 6.87
N ALA A 163 -14.02 8.28 6.88
CA ALA A 163 -14.60 9.25 5.95
C ALA A 163 -13.76 9.43 4.67
N ASN A 164 -12.46 9.15 4.71
CA ASN A 164 -11.56 9.44 3.60
C ASN A 164 -11.79 8.48 2.41
N PRO A 165 -12.11 9.01 1.20
CA PRO A 165 -12.37 8.20 0.01
C PRO A 165 -11.26 7.24 -0.38
N MET A 166 -10.00 7.53 -0.04
CA MET A 166 -8.85 6.66 -0.32
C MET A 166 -8.97 5.30 0.39
N TYR A 167 -9.62 5.26 1.55
CA TYR A 167 -9.76 4.06 2.35
C TYR A 167 -11.11 3.37 2.17
N LEU A 168 -11.98 3.90 1.32
CA LEU A 168 -13.27 3.32 0.99
C LEU A 168 -13.19 2.52 -0.32
N ILE A 169 -14.04 1.49 -0.44
CA ILE A 169 -14.22 0.79 -1.71
C ILE A 169 -14.90 1.74 -2.73
N PRO A 170 -14.90 1.45 -4.05
CA PRO A 170 -15.36 2.40 -5.07
C PRO A 170 -16.78 2.96 -4.87
N ASP A 171 -17.70 2.16 -4.32
CA ASP A 171 -19.08 2.56 -4.03
C ASP A 171 -19.24 3.36 -2.71
N LYS A 172 -18.14 3.58 -1.99
CA LYS A 172 -18.07 4.30 -0.70
C LYS A 172 -18.89 3.71 0.44
N THR A 173 -19.41 2.49 0.31
CA THR A 173 -20.25 1.86 1.35
C THR A 173 -19.46 1.24 2.49
N ARG A 174 -18.19 0.88 2.25
CA ARG A 174 -17.35 0.12 3.21
C ARG A 174 -15.89 0.51 3.12
N LEU A 175 -15.16 0.23 4.19
CA LEU A 175 -13.69 0.31 4.21
C LEU A 175 -13.06 -0.77 3.32
N THR A 176 -11.97 -0.39 2.66
CA THR A 176 -10.99 -1.30 2.07
C THR A 176 -10.31 -2.16 3.14
N ASP A 177 -9.70 -3.28 2.74
CA ASP A 177 -8.83 -4.08 3.63
C ASP A 177 -7.73 -3.21 4.25
N TRP A 178 -7.21 -2.24 3.49
CA TRP A 178 -6.16 -1.34 3.94
C TRP A 178 -6.66 -0.35 4.99
N GLY A 179 -7.83 0.26 4.76
CA GLY A 179 -8.46 1.14 5.75
C GLY A 179 -8.72 0.45 7.08
N LYS A 180 -9.17 -0.82 7.05
CA LYS A 180 -9.34 -1.62 8.28
C LYS A 180 -8.01 -1.85 8.99
N VAL A 181 -6.97 -2.26 8.26
CA VAL A 181 -5.62 -2.48 8.82
C VAL A 181 -5.05 -1.19 9.41
N LYS A 182 -5.28 -0.04 8.79
CA LYS A 182 -4.87 1.28 9.31
C LYS A 182 -5.47 1.55 10.70
N ILE A 183 -6.78 1.30 10.84
CA ILE A 183 -7.49 1.43 12.11
C ILE A 183 -6.93 0.45 13.15
N ASP A 184 -6.82 -0.84 12.81
CA ASP A 184 -6.28 -1.85 13.73
C ASP A 184 -4.87 -1.49 14.23
N LEU A 185 -4.02 -0.90 13.37
CA LEU A 185 -2.66 -0.51 13.71
C LEU A 185 -2.61 0.69 14.67
N ILE A 186 -3.47 1.70 14.48
CA ILE A 186 -3.48 2.87 15.35
C ILE A 186 -4.20 2.60 16.68
N GLU A 187 -5.28 1.81 16.67
CA GLU A 187 -5.94 1.34 17.90
C GLU A 187 -5.00 0.47 18.74
N PHE A 188 -4.15 -0.34 18.08
CA PHE A 188 -3.07 -1.06 18.77
C PHE A 188 -2.08 -0.12 19.46
N CYS A 189 -1.86 1.10 18.98
CA CYS A 189 -1.03 2.08 19.69
C CYS A 189 -1.68 2.50 21.00
N THR A 190 -2.96 2.89 20.97
CA THR A 190 -3.71 3.31 22.18
C THR A 190 -3.87 2.19 23.20
N ASP A 191 -3.89 0.94 22.75
CA ASP A 191 -3.98 -0.23 23.62
C ASP A 191 -2.73 -0.48 24.49
N HIS A 192 -1.58 0.05 24.08
CA HIS A 192 -0.28 -0.25 24.68
C HIS A 192 0.51 0.99 25.11
N MET A 193 0.07 2.19 24.72
CA MET A 193 0.66 3.45 25.11
C MET A 193 -0.14 4.09 26.26
N PRO A 194 0.51 4.81 27.19
CA PRO A 194 -0.22 5.66 28.12
C PRO A 194 -0.96 6.75 27.35
N ASP A 195 -2.17 7.08 27.80
CA ASP A 195 -2.85 8.26 27.30
C ASP A 195 -2.15 9.51 27.86
N VAL A 196 -1.78 10.41 26.97
CA VAL A 196 -1.00 11.61 27.29
C VAL A 196 -1.66 12.80 26.64
N ARG A 197 -1.51 13.98 27.23
CA ARG A 197 -1.97 15.21 26.58
C ARG A 197 -1.17 15.42 25.31
N ILE A 198 -1.86 15.87 24.25
CA ILE A 198 -1.22 16.11 22.96
C ILE A 198 -0.15 17.20 23.09
N THR A 199 -0.35 18.19 23.96
CA THR A 199 0.63 19.24 24.26
C THR A 199 1.95 18.70 24.83
N ASP A 200 1.92 17.54 25.49
CA ASP A 200 3.09 16.84 26.04
C ASP A 200 3.81 15.98 24.98
N LEU A 201 3.27 15.82 23.77
CA LEU A 201 3.89 15.10 22.64
C LEU A 201 5.05 15.89 22.01
N LYS A 202 6.08 16.17 22.81
CA LYS A 202 7.37 16.68 22.36
C LYS A 202 8.29 15.54 21.96
N MET A 203 9.44 15.85 21.37
CA MET A 203 10.36 14.85 20.80
C MET A 203 10.76 13.73 21.79
N LYS A 204 10.98 14.08 23.06
CA LYS A 204 11.24 13.11 24.14
C LYS A 204 10.08 12.13 24.33
N LYS A 205 8.86 12.64 24.51
CA LYS A 205 7.67 11.80 24.72
C LYS A 205 7.35 10.95 23.50
N ILE A 206 7.47 11.49 22.28
CA ILE A 206 7.29 10.72 21.04
C ILE A 206 8.29 9.55 20.99
N SER A 207 9.55 9.79 21.38
CA SER A 207 10.58 8.75 21.42
C SER A 207 10.27 7.67 22.46
N GLU A 208 9.78 8.05 23.65
CA GLU A 208 9.30 7.12 24.68
C GLU A 208 8.18 6.22 24.14
N LEU A 209 7.15 6.80 23.50
CA LEU A 209 6.02 6.05 22.93
C LEU A 209 6.46 5.09 21.83
N LEU A 210 7.32 5.54 20.91
CA LEU A 210 7.85 4.68 19.85
C LEU A 210 8.72 3.54 20.40
N ASN A 211 9.42 3.75 21.52
CA ASN A 211 10.19 2.71 22.19
C ASN A 211 9.30 1.62 22.80
N VAL A 212 8.09 1.97 23.29
CA VAL A 212 7.09 0.97 23.72
C VAL A 212 6.80 0.02 22.56
N LEU A 213 6.51 0.54 21.37
CA LEU A 213 6.24 -0.28 20.18
C LEU A 213 7.47 -1.08 19.73
N ALA A 214 8.66 -0.48 19.79
CA ALA A 214 9.92 -1.12 19.40
C ALA A 214 10.32 -2.28 20.34
N ALA A 215 9.88 -2.22 21.60
CA ALA A 215 10.01 -3.29 22.58
C ALA A 215 9.11 -4.51 22.29
N ARG A 216 8.22 -4.39 21.29
CA ARG A 216 7.30 -5.44 20.82
C ARG A 216 6.31 -5.85 21.91
N PRO A 217 5.31 -5.01 22.23
CA PRO A 217 4.34 -5.32 23.25
C PRO A 217 3.58 -6.62 22.95
N PRO A 218 2.96 -7.24 23.96
CA PRO A 218 2.30 -8.52 23.78
C PRO A 218 1.13 -8.42 22.81
N LYS A 219 0.92 -9.46 22.00
CA LYS A 219 -0.18 -9.51 21.04
C LYS A 219 -1.53 -9.62 21.77
N LYS A 220 -2.60 -9.03 21.22
CA LYS A 220 -3.98 -9.31 21.63
C LYS A 220 -4.63 -10.44 20.80
N THR A 221 -5.46 -11.25 21.45
CA THR A 221 -6.36 -12.20 20.77
C THR A 221 -7.49 -11.46 20.07
N PRO A 222 -8.25 -12.11 19.16
CA PRO A 222 -9.45 -11.50 18.59
C PRO A 222 -10.50 -11.06 19.62
N ALA A 223 -10.47 -11.65 20.83
CA ALA A 223 -11.34 -11.27 21.95
C ALA A 223 -10.76 -10.12 22.80
N GLY A 224 -9.65 -9.48 22.36
CA GLY A 224 -9.01 -8.36 23.06
C GLY A 224 -8.08 -8.76 24.21
N VAL A 225 -7.96 -10.05 24.52
CA VAL A 225 -7.13 -10.55 25.64
C VAL A 225 -5.65 -10.49 25.29
N GLN A 226 -4.82 -9.91 26.14
CA GLN A 226 -3.37 -9.91 25.97
C GLN A 226 -2.79 -11.33 26.09
N THR A 227 -1.89 -11.68 25.17
CA THR A 227 -1.15 -12.94 25.18
C THR A 227 0.24 -12.73 25.76
N GLU A 228 0.94 -13.78 26.20
CA GLU A 228 2.34 -13.68 26.62
C GLU A 228 3.33 -13.51 25.44
N VAL A 229 2.84 -13.68 24.21
CA VAL A 229 3.67 -13.68 23.02
C VAL A 229 3.82 -12.26 22.47
N PRO A 230 5.06 -11.73 22.35
CA PRO A 230 5.28 -10.41 21.76
C PRO A 230 4.90 -10.38 20.28
N ILE A 231 4.38 -9.25 19.80
CA ILE A 231 4.11 -9.05 18.37
C ILE A 231 5.38 -9.29 17.54
N SER A 232 5.24 -9.72 16.27
CA SER A 232 6.42 -9.92 15.41
C SER A 232 7.18 -8.61 15.15
N ARG A 233 8.50 -8.68 14.94
CA ARG A 233 9.33 -7.52 14.56
C ARG A 233 8.75 -6.72 13.38
N LYS A 234 8.21 -7.43 12.37
CA LYS A 234 7.60 -6.82 11.19
C LYS A 234 6.32 -6.05 11.53
N TYR A 235 5.48 -6.62 12.39
CA TYR A 235 4.25 -5.96 12.83
C TYR A 235 4.58 -4.69 13.63
N ALA A 236 5.49 -4.77 14.61
CA ALA A 236 5.98 -3.60 15.36
C ALA A 236 6.51 -2.49 14.45
N SER A 237 7.30 -2.85 13.43
CA SER A 237 7.80 -1.89 12.43
C SER A 237 6.66 -1.23 11.62
N THR A 238 5.57 -1.96 11.39
CA THR A 238 4.39 -1.46 10.65
C THR A 238 3.56 -0.52 11.53
N VAL A 239 3.33 -0.88 12.80
CA VAL A 239 2.66 -0.03 13.79
C VAL A 239 3.44 1.28 13.98
N ILE A 240 4.78 1.23 14.10
CA ILE A 240 5.62 2.43 14.20
C ILE A 240 5.44 3.34 12.98
N LYS A 241 5.40 2.78 11.77
CA LYS A 241 5.15 3.56 10.56
C LYS A 241 3.77 4.22 10.60
N GLU A 242 2.76 3.49 11.07
CA GLU A 242 1.42 4.04 11.18
C GLU A 242 1.34 5.15 12.20
N PHE A 243 1.94 4.98 13.38
CA PHE A 243 1.98 6.01 14.40
C PHE A 243 2.66 7.29 13.89
N ARG A 244 3.70 7.17 13.07
CA ARG A 244 4.33 8.33 12.41
C ARG A 244 3.42 8.99 11.39
N GLN A 245 2.66 8.20 10.63
CA GLN A 245 1.66 8.74 9.70
C GLN A 245 0.55 9.49 10.46
N PHE A 246 0.12 8.94 11.60
CA PHE A 246 -0.80 9.62 12.51
C PHE A 246 -0.23 10.96 13.01
N LEU A 247 1.04 11.02 13.41
CA LEU A 247 1.69 12.28 13.79
C LEU A 247 1.77 13.28 12.62
N ASN A 248 1.90 12.81 11.37
CA ASN A 248 1.83 13.70 10.21
C ASN A 248 0.42 14.27 10.03
N TRP A 249 -0.59 13.41 10.10
CA TRP A 249 -1.99 13.84 10.04
C TRP A 249 -2.34 14.79 11.19
N LEU A 250 -1.90 14.50 12.43
CA LEU A 250 -2.18 15.31 13.60
C LEU A 250 -1.61 16.73 13.49
N HIS A 251 -0.46 16.87 12.81
CA HIS A 251 0.14 18.18 12.52
C HIS A 251 -0.69 19.01 11.53
N GLU A 252 -1.39 18.35 10.61
CA GLU A 252 -2.18 18.97 9.55
C GLU A 252 -3.67 19.14 9.95
N ALA A 253 -4.07 18.62 11.11
CA ALA A 253 -5.44 18.62 11.57
C ALA A 253 -5.78 19.94 12.30
N ASP A 254 -6.67 20.74 11.69
CA ASP A 254 -7.12 22.04 12.22
C ASP A 254 -7.74 21.94 13.63
N GLU A 255 -8.33 20.79 13.98
CA GLU A 255 -9.03 20.56 15.25
C GLU A 255 -8.10 20.26 16.44
N PHE A 256 -6.78 20.12 16.20
CA PHE A 256 -5.79 19.87 17.26
C PHE A 256 -4.70 20.95 17.24
N PHE A 257 -4.50 21.61 18.39
CA PHE A 257 -3.42 22.60 18.54
C PHE A 257 -2.07 21.93 18.82
N TRP A 258 -1.61 21.14 17.85
CA TRP A 258 -0.36 20.43 17.92
C TRP A 258 0.48 20.60 16.68
N GLU A 259 1.65 21.17 16.88
CA GLU A 259 2.68 21.19 15.86
C GLU A 259 3.71 20.11 16.14
N LYS A 260 4.09 19.42 15.07
CA LYS A 260 5.22 18.51 15.09
C LYS A 260 6.47 19.27 15.55
N PRO A 261 7.29 18.70 16.46
CA PRO A 261 8.54 19.35 16.90
C PRO A 261 9.42 19.75 15.70
N LYS A 262 9.99 20.97 15.73
CA LYS A 262 10.83 21.50 14.64
C LYS A 262 12.03 20.60 14.29
N ASP A 263 12.53 19.86 15.28
CA ASP A 263 13.64 18.92 15.17
C ASP A 263 13.20 17.47 14.90
N TYR A 264 11.92 17.24 14.57
CA TYR A 264 11.39 15.92 14.27
C TYR A 264 11.99 15.36 12.97
N ALA A 265 13.09 14.63 13.11
CA ALA A 265 13.64 13.81 12.05
C ALA A 265 13.10 12.37 12.16
N VAL A 266 12.72 11.78 11.03
CA VAL A 266 12.31 10.37 10.94
C VAL A 266 13.52 9.45 11.11
N LYS A 267 14.04 9.36 12.34
CA LYS A 267 15.18 8.49 12.66
C LYS A 267 14.75 7.02 12.63
N PRO A 268 15.52 6.11 12.02
CA PRO A 268 15.22 4.68 12.10
C PRO A 268 15.17 4.20 13.56
N ILE A 269 14.11 3.50 13.94
CA ILE A 269 14.00 2.89 15.27
C ILE A 269 14.34 1.41 15.19
N ARG A 270 15.28 0.99 16.02
CA ARG A 270 15.72 -0.40 16.08
C ARG A 270 14.69 -1.23 16.86
N VAL A 271 13.82 -1.91 16.13
CA VAL A 271 12.91 -2.89 16.73
C VAL A 271 13.70 -4.10 17.21
N ARG A 272 13.41 -4.56 18.44
CA ARG A 272 14.02 -5.76 19.05
C ARG A 272 13.92 -6.95 18.08
N LYS A 273 15.02 -7.69 17.92
CA LYS A 273 15.09 -8.83 16.98
C LYS A 273 14.15 -9.95 17.44
N ASP A 274 13.76 -10.79 16.48
CA ASP A 274 13.20 -12.11 16.81
C ASP A 274 14.38 -13.01 17.16
N ASP A 275 14.27 -13.83 18.22
CA ASP A 275 15.39 -14.63 18.75
C ASP A 275 15.74 -15.86 17.87
N GLY A 276 15.19 -15.98 16.64
CA GLY A 276 15.23 -17.24 15.89
C GLY A 276 15.20 -17.15 14.36
N ARG A 277 15.75 -16.11 13.72
CA ARG A 277 15.83 -16.03 12.24
C ARG A 277 17.24 -15.78 11.69
N GLY A 278 18.24 -16.42 12.27
CA GLY A 278 19.59 -16.50 11.73
C GLY A 278 19.84 -17.91 11.18
N GLY A 279 19.54 -18.13 9.90
CA GLY A 279 19.83 -19.39 9.23
C GLY A 279 19.86 -19.22 7.71
N PRO A 280 20.55 -20.10 6.96
CA PRO A 280 20.68 -19.99 5.51
C PRO A 280 19.32 -20.14 4.81
N VAL A 281 18.39 -20.91 5.38
CA VAL A 281 17.03 -21.09 4.86
C VAL A 281 16.12 -19.96 5.34
N ARG A 282 15.93 -18.95 4.49
CA ARG A 282 15.07 -17.78 4.80
C ARG A 282 13.60 -17.99 4.44
N VAL A 283 13.31 -18.90 3.51
CA VAL A 283 11.96 -19.11 2.97
C VAL A 283 11.61 -20.59 3.07
N ALA A 284 10.72 -20.93 4.00
CA ALA A 284 10.13 -22.28 4.01
C ALA A 284 9.34 -22.50 2.71
N THR A 285 9.62 -23.60 2.02
CA THR A 285 8.94 -24.11 0.83
C THR A 285 8.55 -25.58 1.07
N TYR A 286 7.64 -26.08 0.24
CA TYR A 286 7.36 -27.51 0.16
C TYR A 286 8.42 -28.20 -0.69
N ASP A 287 8.76 -29.43 -0.33
CA ASP A 287 9.49 -30.35 -1.22
C ASP A 287 8.51 -31.19 -2.07
N ASN A 288 9.06 -32.00 -2.98
CA ASN A 288 8.26 -32.82 -3.89
C ASN A 288 7.41 -33.88 -3.14
N PRO A 289 7.96 -34.65 -2.17
CA PRO A 289 7.17 -35.55 -1.34
C PRO A 289 6.00 -34.88 -0.63
N GLU A 290 6.22 -33.70 -0.04
CA GLU A 290 5.16 -32.95 0.63
C GLU A 290 4.06 -32.50 -0.35
N LEU A 291 4.44 -32.01 -1.53
CA LEU A 291 3.49 -31.63 -2.58
C LEU A 291 2.68 -32.84 -3.07
N LYS A 292 3.32 -34.01 -3.22
CA LYS A 292 2.66 -35.26 -3.59
C LYS A 292 1.62 -35.67 -2.55
N THR A 293 1.94 -35.59 -1.26
CA THR A 293 0.99 -35.85 -0.18
C THR A 293 -0.19 -34.88 -0.20
N LEU A 294 0.08 -33.58 -0.36
CA LEU A 294 -0.98 -32.56 -0.49
C LEU A 294 -1.90 -32.84 -1.67
N TRP A 295 -1.34 -33.20 -2.82
CA TRP A 295 -2.10 -33.50 -4.04
C TRP A 295 -3.01 -34.72 -3.87
N ARG A 296 -2.49 -35.81 -3.28
CA ARG A 296 -3.27 -37.03 -2.99
C ARG A 296 -4.44 -36.76 -2.05
N CYS A 297 -4.21 -35.99 -0.98
CA CYS A 297 -5.23 -35.66 0.01
C CYS A 297 -6.18 -34.50 -0.41
N GLY A 298 -5.85 -33.80 -1.50
CA GLY A 298 -6.62 -32.69 -2.06
C GLY A 298 -7.97 -33.12 -2.63
N THR A 299 -9.01 -32.31 -2.44
CA THR A 299 -10.22 -32.42 -3.27
C THR A 299 -9.94 -31.90 -4.69
N PRO A 300 -10.77 -32.22 -5.70
CA PRO A 300 -10.58 -31.69 -7.05
C PRO A 300 -10.44 -30.15 -7.08
N TRP A 301 -11.27 -29.44 -6.31
CA TRP A 301 -11.18 -27.99 -6.20
C TRP A 301 -9.87 -27.49 -5.57
N GLU A 302 -9.36 -28.15 -4.53
CA GLU A 302 -8.07 -27.79 -3.92
C GLU A 302 -6.90 -28.13 -4.84
N ARG A 303 -6.98 -29.22 -5.62
CA ARG A 303 -6.03 -29.55 -6.68
C ARG A 303 -6.01 -28.49 -7.77
N CYS A 304 -7.17 -27.93 -8.13
CA CYS A 304 -7.23 -26.79 -9.05
C CYS A 304 -6.44 -25.58 -8.52
N LEU A 305 -6.57 -25.27 -7.22
CA LEU A 305 -5.78 -24.22 -6.59
C LEU A 305 -4.27 -24.53 -6.64
N MET A 306 -3.88 -25.78 -6.37
CA MET A 306 -2.48 -26.21 -6.39
C MET A 306 -1.88 -26.16 -7.80
N ALA A 307 -2.55 -26.74 -8.79
CA ALA A 307 -2.09 -26.76 -10.19
C ALA A 307 -1.86 -25.33 -10.69
N LEU A 308 -2.85 -24.45 -10.49
CA LEU A 308 -2.74 -23.06 -10.89
C LEU A 308 -1.59 -22.34 -10.17
N ALA A 309 -1.49 -22.46 -8.84
CA ALA A 309 -0.46 -21.76 -8.07
C ALA A 309 0.96 -22.29 -8.33
N LEU A 310 1.14 -23.58 -8.63
CA LEU A 310 2.43 -24.13 -9.03
C LEU A 310 2.84 -23.68 -10.43
N ASN A 311 1.90 -23.63 -11.38
CA ASN A 311 2.16 -23.21 -12.76
C ASN A 311 2.46 -21.70 -12.86
N THR A 312 1.74 -20.87 -12.09
CA THR A 312 1.74 -19.40 -12.29
C THR A 312 2.39 -18.62 -11.15
N ALA A 313 2.79 -19.30 -10.07
CA ALA A 313 3.18 -18.66 -8.82
C ALA A 313 2.12 -17.68 -8.28
N PHE A 314 0.83 -17.91 -8.52
CA PHE A 314 -0.24 -17.09 -7.97
C PHE A 314 -0.38 -17.25 -6.46
N GLY A 315 -0.58 -16.13 -5.76
CA GLY A 315 -1.02 -16.13 -4.37
C GLY A 315 -2.54 -16.16 -4.27
N MET A 316 -3.06 -16.21 -3.05
CA MET A 316 -4.51 -16.26 -2.81
C MET A 316 -5.29 -15.11 -3.45
N ALA A 317 -4.69 -13.92 -3.53
CA ALA A 317 -5.34 -12.76 -4.13
C ALA A 317 -5.37 -12.85 -5.66
N GLU A 318 -4.27 -13.29 -6.29
CA GLU A 318 -4.22 -13.50 -7.73
C GLU A 318 -5.18 -14.61 -8.18
N VAL A 319 -5.25 -15.73 -7.45
CA VAL A 319 -6.22 -16.80 -7.73
C VAL A 319 -7.67 -16.31 -7.61
N ALA A 320 -8.01 -15.61 -6.53
CA ALA A 320 -9.38 -15.15 -6.30
C ALA A 320 -9.80 -14.03 -7.27
N GLY A 321 -8.85 -13.29 -7.82
CA GLY A 321 -9.09 -12.21 -8.77
C GLY A 321 -8.85 -12.59 -10.23
N LEU A 322 -8.54 -13.85 -10.54
CA LEU A 322 -8.38 -14.33 -11.92
C LEU A 322 -9.74 -14.34 -12.62
N ARG A 323 -9.83 -13.65 -13.75
CA ARG A 323 -11.04 -13.54 -14.56
C ARG A 323 -11.02 -14.55 -15.70
N ARG A 324 -12.20 -14.88 -16.23
CA ARG A 324 -12.33 -15.84 -17.35
C ARG A 324 -11.78 -15.30 -18.67
N ASP A 325 -11.91 -14.00 -18.90
CA ASP A 325 -11.38 -13.30 -20.08
C ASP A 325 -9.83 -13.15 -20.06
N GLU A 326 -9.19 -13.45 -18.93
CA GLU A 326 -7.73 -13.51 -18.80
C GLU A 326 -7.15 -14.91 -19.11
N VAL A 327 -8.01 -15.90 -19.42
CA VAL A 327 -7.64 -17.29 -19.68
C VAL A 327 -7.92 -17.63 -21.14
N MET A 328 -6.90 -18.08 -21.87
CA MET A 328 -6.99 -18.46 -23.27
C MET A 328 -6.67 -19.96 -23.38
N LEU A 329 -7.67 -20.79 -23.69
CA LEU A 329 -7.49 -22.24 -23.79
C LEU A 329 -7.41 -22.66 -25.26
N ASN A 330 -6.50 -23.58 -25.58
CA ASN A 330 -6.31 -24.15 -26.92
C ASN A 330 -6.24 -23.05 -27.99
N THR A 331 -5.32 -22.12 -27.81
CA THR A 331 -5.14 -20.94 -28.65
C THR A 331 -3.66 -20.61 -28.77
N LYS A 332 -3.18 -20.41 -30.01
CA LYS A 332 -1.82 -19.90 -30.27
C LYS A 332 -1.61 -18.55 -29.57
N HIS A 333 -0.42 -18.33 -29.03
CA HIS A 333 -0.05 -17.04 -28.43
C HIS A 333 -0.20 -15.90 -29.44
N PRO A 334 -0.95 -14.81 -29.14
CA PRO A 334 -1.25 -13.73 -30.08
C PRO A 334 -0.01 -12.97 -30.54
N HIS A 335 1.06 -12.99 -29.72
CA HIS A 335 2.34 -12.33 -30.01
C HIS A 335 3.51 -13.31 -30.12
N ALA A 336 3.25 -14.58 -30.49
CA ALA A 336 4.28 -15.62 -30.54
C ALA A 336 5.53 -15.20 -31.34
N ASP A 337 5.32 -14.60 -32.51
CA ASP A 337 6.40 -14.24 -33.43
C ASP A 337 7.27 -13.09 -32.89
N ILE A 338 6.64 -12.10 -32.25
CA ILE A 338 7.32 -10.93 -31.65
C ILE A 338 8.15 -11.36 -30.44
N LEU A 339 7.58 -12.23 -29.61
CA LEU A 339 8.21 -12.73 -28.38
C LEU A 339 9.11 -13.94 -28.61
N LYS A 340 9.25 -14.39 -29.87
CA LYS A 340 10.03 -15.57 -30.28
C LYS A 340 9.64 -16.83 -29.49
N LEU A 341 8.34 -17.02 -29.30
CA LEU A 341 7.76 -18.18 -28.63
C LEU A 341 7.36 -19.25 -29.64
N THR A 342 7.68 -20.50 -29.37
CA THR A 342 7.06 -21.63 -30.07
C THR A 342 5.66 -21.84 -29.53
N SER A 343 4.63 -21.56 -30.34
CA SER A 343 3.24 -21.76 -29.95
C SER A 343 2.33 -22.27 -31.08
N SER A 344 1.35 -23.10 -30.72
CA SER A 344 0.31 -23.67 -31.57
C SER A 344 -1.09 -23.54 -30.95
N ASP A 345 -2.12 -23.92 -31.69
CA ASP A 345 -3.51 -23.93 -31.21
C ASP A 345 -3.81 -24.99 -30.14
N SER A 346 -2.84 -25.82 -29.78
CA SER A 346 -2.94 -26.72 -28.62
C SER A 346 -2.45 -26.07 -27.33
N ASP A 347 -1.86 -24.86 -27.40
CA ASP A 347 -1.36 -24.17 -26.21
C ASP A 347 -2.47 -23.46 -25.45
N SER A 348 -2.18 -23.16 -24.19
CA SER A 348 -3.09 -22.39 -23.34
C SER A 348 -2.30 -21.42 -22.50
N TRP A 349 -2.93 -20.30 -22.14
CA TRP A 349 -2.27 -19.16 -21.55
C TRP A 349 -3.14 -18.50 -20.48
N ILE A 350 -2.49 -17.90 -19.49
CA ILE A 350 -3.06 -16.83 -18.70
C ILE A 350 -2.28 -15.57 -19.02
N MET A 351 -2.95 -14.49 -19.41
CA MET A 351 -2.34 -13.20 -19.72
C MET A 351 -3.11 -12.11 -18.98
N ARG A 352 -2.43 -11.35 -18.11
CA ARG A 352 -3.09 -10.30 -17.34
C ARG A 352 -2.16 -9.23 -16.79
N SER A 353 -2.73 -8.05 -16.56
CA SER A 353 -2.11 -7.00 -15.75
C SER A 353 -2.50 -7.14 -14.28
N ARG A 354 -1.51 -7.21 -13.39
CA ARG A 354 -1.74 -7.39 -11.96
C ARG A 354 -2.32 -6.12 -11.34
N GLY A 355 -3.56 -6.17 -10.86
CA GLY A 355 -4.27 -4.98 -10.34
C GLY A 355 -3.61 -4.19 -9.19
N LYS A 356 -2.59 -4.72 -8.49
CA LYS A 356 -1.83 -3.97 -7.47
C LYS A 356 -0.75 -3.08 -8.05
N THR A 357 -0.07 -3.53 -9.10
CA THR A 357 1.14 -2.89 -9.64
C THR A 357 1.01 -2.54 -11.11
N SER A 358 -0.12 -2.92 -11.75
CA SER A 358 -0.38 -2.82 -13.18
C SER A 358 0.68 -3.47 -14.07
N VAL A 359 1.48 -4.37 -13.51
CA VAL A 359 2.51 -5.12 -14.23
C VAL A 359 1.83 -6.20 -15.05
N TYR A 360 2.05 -6.18 -16.37
CA TYR A 360 1.64 -7.23 -17.27
C TYR A 360 2.45 -8.50 -17.03
N SER A 361 1.80 -9.65 -17.08
CA SER A 361 2.47 -10.95 -17.05
C SER A 361 1.67 -12.02 -17.78
N GLU A 362 2.40 -12.98 -18.34
CA GLU A 362 1.85 -14.12 -19.06
C GLU A 362 2.47 -15.45 -18.61
N TRP A 363 1.67 -16.51 -18.64
CA TRP A 363 2.08 -17.86 -18.27
C TRP A 363 1.48 -18.87 -19.25
N ARG A 364 2.34 -19.67 -19.88
CA ARG A 364 1.91 -20.91 -20.56
C ARG A 364 1.38 -21.91 -19.55
N LEU A 365 0.25 -22.53 -19.84
CA LEU A 365 -0.41 -23.50 -18.97
C LEU A 365 0.01 -24.93 -19.31
N TRP A 366 0.24 -25.72 -18.26
CA TRP A 366 0.46 -27.15 -18.37
C TRP A 366 -0.85 -27.89 -18.64
N ASP A 367 -0.74 -29.10 -19.18
CA ASP A 367 -1.85 -30.02 -19.42
C ASP A 367 -2.75 -30.21 -18.17
N VAL A 368 -2.14 -30.44 -17.00
CA VAL A 368 -2.85 -30.59 -15.73
C VAL A 368 -3.55 -29.30 -15.30
N THR A 369 -2.99 -28.14 -15.63
CA THR A 369 -3.59 -26.84 -15.32
C THR A 369 -4.76 -26.55 -16.25
N VAL A 370 -4.64 -26.89 -17.54
CA VAL A 370 -5.75 -26.81 -18.50
C VAL A 370 -6.90 -27.71 -18.07
N LYS A 371 -6.62 -28.99 -17.74
CA LYS A 371 -7.63 -29.92 -17.19
C LYS A 371 -8.31 -29.38 -15.92
N ALA A 372 -7.54 -28.75 -15.04
CA ALA A 372 -8.09 -28.11 -13.83
C ALA A 372 -9.05 -26.97 -14.16
N ILE A 373 -8.70 -26.12 -15.13
CA ILE A 373 -9.53 -24.99 -15.57
C ILE A 373 -10.78 -25.50 -16.27
N ASP A 374 -10.67 -26.49 -17.16
CA ASP A 374 -11.83 -27.12 -17.81
C ASP A 374 -12.79 -27.72 -16.79
N TRP A 375 -12.26 -28.43 -15.80
CA TRP A 375 -13.05 -28.97 -14.70
C TRP A 375 -13.76 -27.86 -13.92
N LEU A 376 -13.05 -26.77 -13.60
CA LEU A 376 -13.65 -25.61 -12.93
C LEU A 376 -14.76 -24.99 -13.76
N LEU A 377 -14.57 -24.79 -15.06
CA LEU A 377 -15.56 -24.19 -15.95
C LEU A 377 -16.83 -25.05 -16.03
N LYS A 378 -16.68 -26.37 -16.11
CA LYS A 378 -17.81 -27.33 -16.09
C LYS A 378 -18.57 -27.35 -14.76
N HIS A 379 -17.85 -27.23 -13.65
CA HIS A 379 -18.43 -27.26 -12.29
C HIS A 379 -18.74 -25.89 -11.72
N ARG A 380 -18.54 -24.83 -12.51
CA ARG A 380 -18.75 -23.46 -12.07
C ARG A 380 -20.24 -23.23 -11.90
N PRO A 381 -20.71 -22.77 -10.73
CA PRO A 381 -22.10 -22.36 -10.58
C PRO A 381 -22.44 -21.23 -11.56
N GLU A 382 -23.68 -21.24 -12.03
CA GLU A 382 -24.20 -20.17 -12.89
C GLU A 382 -24.06 -18.83 -12.17
N SER A 383 -23.35 -17.89 -12.78
CA SER A 383 -23.03 -16.61 -12.18
C SER A 383 -22.54 -15.62 -13.22
N LYS A 384 -23.06 -14.39 -13.14
CA LYS A 384 -22.64 -13.23 -13.94
C LYS A 384 -21.27 -12.68 -13.54
N GLN A 385 -20.69 -13.15 -12.43
CA GLN A 385 -19.38 -12.71 -11.99
C GLN A 385 -18.30 -13.05 -13.03
N PRO A 386 -17.28 -12.21 -13.24
CA PRO A 386 -16.27 -12.45 -14.27
C PRO A 386 -15.20 -13.47 -13.83
N PHE A 387 -15.10 -13.77 -12.53
CA PHE A 387 -14.01 -14.56 -11.96
C PHE A 387 -14.07 -16.04 -12.33
N LEU A 388 -12.90 -16.65 -12.54
CA LEU A 388 -12.76 -18.08 -12.78
C LEU A 388 -13.17 -18.88 -11.54
N PHE A 389 -12.61 -18.53 -10.37
CA PHE A 389 -12.94 -19.17 -9.10
C PHE A 389 -14.11 -18.47 -8.42
N LEU A 390 -15.13 -19.26 -8.09
CA LEU A 390 -16.28 -18.82 -7.30
C LEU A 390 -16.50 -19.77 -6.10
N THR A 391 -17.29 -19.30 -5.14
CA THR A 391 -17.85 -20.17 -4.11
C THR A 391 -18.89 -21.10 -4.73
N LYS A 392 -19.30 -22.18 -4.02
CA LYS A 392 -20.40 -23.06 -4.45
C LYS A 392 -21.74 -22.31 -4.66
N LYS A 393 -21.89 -21.10 -4.11
CA LYS A 393 -23.07 -20.24 -4.27
C LYS A 393 -22.95 -19.25 -5.44
N GLY A 394 -21.90 -19.34 -6.25
CA GLY A 394 -21.69 -18.42 -7.39
C GLY A 394 -21.19 -17.03 -7.03
N THR A 395 -20.74 -16.82 -5.78
CA THR A 395 -20.18 -15.53 -5.35
C THR A 395 -18.65 -15.50 -5.47
N PRO A 396 -18.02 -14.31 -5.61
CA PRO A 396 -16.56 -14.19 -5.67
C PRO A 396 -15.89 -14.74 -4.41
N LEU A 397 -14.70 -15.34 -4.54
CA LEU A 397 -13.91 -15.80 -3.38
C LEU A 397 -13.41 -14.64 -2.51
N LYS A 398 -13.24 -13.47 -3.10
CA LYS A 398 -12.86 -12.23 -2.43
C LYS A 398 -13.94 -11.18 -2.69
N VAL A 399 -14.53 -10.68 -1.61
CA VAL A 399 -15.43 -9.52 -1.64
C VAL A 399 -14.62 -8.24 -1.45
N ALA A 400 -14.97 -7.17 -2.15
CA ALA A 400 -14.31 -5.88 -1.99
C ALA A 400 -14.40 -5.40 -0.54
N GLY A 401 -13.27 -4.96 0.04
CA GLY A 401 -13.19 -4.55 1.44
C GLY A 401 -13.13 -5.71 2.45
N GLU A 402 -13.07 -6.96 1.98
CA GLU A 402 -12.92 -8.14 2.84
C GLU A 402 -11.70 -8.99 2.47
N ARG A 403 -11.05 -9.52 3.51
CA ARG A 403 -9.95 -10.45 3.35
C ARG A 403 -10.45 -11.75 2.74
N ASN A 404 -9.72 -12.28 1.74
CA ASN A 404 -9.99 -13.62 1.22
C ASN A 404 -9.66 -14.69 2.29
N THR A 405 -10.70 -15.19 2.95
CA THR A 405 -10.62 -16.30 3.92
C THR A 405 -10.95 -17.65 3.30
N GLN A 406 -11.61 -17.69 2.14
CA GLN A 406 -12.12 -18.92 1.53
C GLN A 406 -10.99 -19.90 1.17
N ILE A 407 -9.95 -19.42 0.49
CA ILE A 407 -8.77 -20.24 0.14
C ILE A 407 -8.01 -20.65 1.41
N THR A 408 -7.89 -19.75 2.40
CA THR A 408 -7.24 -20.07 3.67
C THR A 408 -7.97 -21.20 4.38
N ASN A 409 -9.29 -21.12 4.50
CA ASN A 409 -10.12 -22.12 5.17
C ASN A 409 -10.06 -23.47 4.46
N ALA A 410 -10.09 -23.48 3.12
CA ALA A 410 -9.92 -24.70 2.34
C ALA A 410 -8.54 -25.33 2.58
N TRP A 411 -7.48 -24.52 2.52
CA TRP A 411 -6.13 -25.01 2.81
C TRP A 411 -6.01 -25.57 4.22
N THR A 412 -6.55 -24.90 5.24
CA THR A 412 -6.57 -25.42 6.62
C THR A 412 -7.31 -26.75 6.73
N ARG A 413 -8.42 -26.94 5.98
CA ARG A 413 -9.11 -28.23 5.93
C ARG A 413 -8.26 -29.31 5.27
N LEU A 414 -7.57 -29.01 4.17
CA LEU A 414 -6.60 -29.93 3.55
C LEU A 414 -5.49 -30.31 4.53
N MET A 415 -4.87 -29.33 5.18
CA MET A 415 -3.83 -29.58 6.18
C MET A 415 -4.34 -30.46 7.32
N LYS A 416 -5.58 -30.25 7.79
CA LYS A 416 -6.20 -31.11 8.79
C LYS A 416 -6.34 -32.55 8.30
N ARG A 417 -6.77 -32.77 7.04
CA ARG A 417 -6.88 -34.12 6.45
C ARG A 417 -5.52 -34.79 6.29
N VAL A 418 -4.52 -34.08 5.78
CA VAL A 418 -3.15 -34.60 5.64
C VAL A 418 -2.61 -35.05 7.00
N ARG A 419 -2.81 -34.26 8.06
CA ARG A 419 -2.30 -34.57 9.39
C ARG A 419 -3.02 -35.68 10.12
N GLN A 420 -4.13 -36.21 9.58
CA GLN A 420 -4.72 -37.45 10.09
C GLN A 420 -3.81 -38.65 9.83
N ASP A 421 -3.13 -38.67 8.68
CA ASP A 421 -2.22 -39.75 8.28
C ASP A 421 -0.74 -39.41 8.45
N HIS A 422 -0.43 -38.11 8.52
CA HIS A 422 0.93 -37.59 8.61
C HIS A 422 1.03 -36.54 9.73
N THR A 423 1.08 -36.99 10.98
CA THR A 423 1.02 -36.12 12.18
C THR A 423 2.09 -35.03 12.20
N ASP A 424 3.28 -35.35 11.70
CA ASP A 424 4.46 -34.49 11.65
C ASP A 424 4.51 -33.58 10.41
N PHE A 425 3.50 -33.67 9.53
CA PHE A 425 3.44 -32.85 8.32
C PHE A 425 3.41 -31.35 8.66
N ARG A 426 4.35 -30.61 8.09
CA ARG A 426 4.58 -29.19 8.43
C ARG A 426 3.40 -28.32 8.03
N HIS A 427 2.96 -27.45 8.95
CA HIS A 427 1.86 -26.54 8.66
C HIS A 427 2.34 -25.27 7.93
N LEU A 428 2.35 -25.35 6.60
CA LEU A 428 2.64 -24.23 5.70
C LEU A 428 1.35 -23.67 5.08
N SER A 429 1.27 -22.35 4.86
CA SER A 429 0.08 -21.70 4.29
C SER A 429 0.03 -21.82 2.76
N PHE A 430 -1.14 -21.65 2.14
CA PHE A 430 -1.32 -21.75 0.69
C PHE A 430 -0.29 -20.94 -0.12
N ASN A 431 0.02 -19.70 0.30
CA ASN A 431 1.01 -18.87 -0.38
C ASN A 431 2.44 -19.47 -0.39
N LYS A 432 2.68 -20.57 0.33
CA LYS A 432 3.93 -21.33 0.24
C LYS A 432 4.03 -22.15 -1.04
N ILE A 433 2.92 -22.51 -1.69
CA ILE A 433 2.91 -23.12 -3.02
C ILE A 433 3.54 -22.18 -4.05
N ARG A 434 3.10 -20.92 -4.08
CA ARG A 434 3.73 -19.84 -4.87
C ARG A 434 5.24 -19.73 -4.61
N LYS A 435 5.63 -19.77 -3.32
CA LYS A 435 7.05 -19.67 -2.95
C LYS A 435 7.84 -20.89 -3.37
N THR A 436 7.25 -22.08 -3.33
CA THR A 436 7.89 -23.32 -3.81
C THR A 436 8.22 -23.19 -5.29
N ALA A 437 7.23 -22.83 -6.11
CA ALA A 437 7.43 -22.66 -7.56
C ALA A 437 8.47 -21.59 -7.88
N ALA A 438 8.32 -20.38 -7.32
CA ALA A 438 9.25 -19.29 -7.59
C ALA A 438 10.66 -19.55 -7.05
N ASN A 439 10.80 -20.20 -5.89
CA ASN A 439 12.12 -20.55 -5.36
C ASN A 439 12.80 -21.63 -6.21
N TRP A 440 12.05 -22.60 -6.73
CA TRP A 440 12.58 -23.59 -7.66
C TRP A 440 13.06 -22.92 -8.96
N VAL A 441 12.25 -22.04 -9.56
CA VAL A 441 12.64 -21.28 -10.77
C VAL A 441 13.89 -20.44 -10.49
N ARG A 442 13.92 -19.73 -9.36
CA ARG A 442 15.09 -18.93 -8.97
C ARG A 442 16.37 -19.76 -8.89
N SER A 443 16.31 -20.90 -8.21
CA SER A 443 17.49 -21.76 -8.03
C SER A 443 18.02 -22.37 -9.33
N ASN A 444 17.18 -22.55 -10.34
CA ASN A 444 17.55 -23.23 -11.59
C ASN A 444 17.71 -22.28 -12.80
N PHE A 445 17.06 -21.12 -12.79
CA PHE A 445 17.00 -20.18 -13.93
C PHE A 445 17.32 -18.72 -13.54
N GLY A 446 17.59 -18.45 -12.26
CA GLY A 446 18.05 -17.14 -11.78
C GLY A 446 16.95 -16.18 -11.36
N ASP A 447 17.37 -15.05 -10.80
CA ASP A 447 16.52 -14.08 -10.11
C ASP A 447 15.51 -13.42 -11.05
N TYR A 448 15.95 -13.00 -12.25
CA TYR A 448 15.10 -12.31 -13.22
C TYR A 448 13.89 -13.16 -13.65
N VAL A 449 14.10 -14.43 -14.01
CA VAL A 449 13.01 -15.31 -14.45
C VAL A 449 12.02 -15.59 -13.30
N ALA A 450 12.52 -15.71 -12.06
CA ALA A 450 11.67 -15.87 -10.89
C ALA A 450 10.87 -14.60 -10.56
N GLU A 451 11.44 -13.41 -10.75
CA GLU A 451 10.72 -12.14 -10.59
C GLU A 451 9.65 -11.95 -11.66
N LEU A 452 9.96 -12.32 -12.90
CA LEU A 452 9.02 -12.34 -14.02
C LEU A 452 7.84 -13.29 -13.72
N MET A 453 8.11 -14.52 -13.25
CA MET A 453 7.07 -15.47 -12.82
C MET A 453 6.15 -14.91 -11.73
N LEU A 454 6.70 -14.11 -10.81
CA LEU A 454 5.98 -13.57 -9.65
C LEU A 454 5.15 -12.33 -9.99
N ALA A 455 5.28 -11.75 -11.19
CA ALA A 455 4.68 -10.47 -11.56
C ALA A 455 4.94 -9.39 -10.49
N HIS A 456 6.16 -9.38 -9.95
CA HIS A 456 6.58 -8.32 -9.03
C HIS A 456 6.85 -7.03 -9.81
N GLY A 457 6.70 -5.87 -9.16
CA GLY A 457 7.04 -4.58 -9.78
C GLY A 457 8.45 -4.59 -10.33
N GLN A 458 8.70 -3.84 -11.42
CA GLN A 458 9.97 -3.76 -12.16
C GLN A 458 10.91 -4.98 -11.93
N PRO A 459 10.77 -6.07 -12.71
CA PRO A 459 11.56 -7.31 -12.54
C PRO A 459 13.08 -7.12 -12.70
N PHE A 460 13.50 -5.91 -13.06
CA PHE A 460 14.85 -5.42 -12.91
C PHE A 460 14.83 -3.92 -12.63
N GLY A 461 15.58 -3.46 -11.63
CA GLY A 461 15.80 -2.03 -11.38
C GLY A 461 16.83 -1.47 -12.35
N GLY A 462 16.39 -1.04 -13.53
CA GLY A 462 17.24 -0.43 -14.54
C GLY A 462 16.45 0.05 -15.76
N ASP A 463 17.03 0.99 -16.50
CA ASP A 463 16.37 1.63 -17.64
C ASP A 463 16.11 0.67 -18.80
N LEU A 464 16.79 -0.48 -18.85
CA LEU A 464 16.68 -1.45 -19.95
C LEU A 464 15.25 -1.98 -20.15
N ASN A 465 14.49 -2.14 -19.06
CA ASN A 465 13.10 -2.59 -19.13
C ASN A 465 12.17 -1.58 -19.84
N ALA A 466 12.59 -0.32 -19.99
CA ALA A 466 11.86 0.66 -20.79
C ALA A 466 12.10 0.51 -22.31
N TYR A 467 13.13 -0.26 -22.70
CA TYR A 467 13.61 -0.34 -24.10
C TYR A 467 13.58 -1.74 -24.70
N THR A 468 13.32 -2.78 -23.91
CA THR A 468 13.34 -4.18 -24.37
C THR A 468 12.11 -4.96 -23.93
N ASN A 469 11.67 -5.91 -24.75
CA ASN A 469 10.64 -6.87 -24.36
C ASN A 469 11.14 -7.77 -23.21
N GLU A 470 10.22 -8.16 -22.34
CA GLU A 470 10.49 -9.11 -21.26
C GLU A 470 10.83 -10.51 -21.83
N ARG A 471 11.64 -11.28 -21.11
CA ARG A 471 12.13 -12.60 -21.58
C ARG A 471 11.13 -13.73 -21.32
N TRP A 472 9.93 -13.61 -21.87
CA TRP A 472 8.85 -14.59 -21.69
C TRP A 472 9.22 -16.01 -22.15
N ALA A 473 10.02 -16.14 -23.21
CA ALA A 473 10.52 -17.44 -23.68
C ALA A 473 11.28 -18.21 -22.58
N ASP A 474 12.11 -17.51 -21.81
CA ASP A 474 12.89 -18.11 -20.73
C ASP A 474 11.99 -18.53 -19.56
N LEU A 475 10.95 -17.75 -19.25
CA LEU A 475 9.95 -18.13 -18.26
C LEU A 475 9.19 -19.39 -18.69
N HIS A 476 8.77 -19.47 -19.96
CA HIS A 476 8.05 -20.63 -20.48
C HIS A 476 8.93 -21.88 -20.49
N ALA A 477 10.21 -21.76 -20.83
CA ALA A 477 11.17 -22.87 -20.72
C ALA A 477 11.38 -23.30 -19.26
N ALA A 478 11.54 -22.34 -18.33
CA ALA A 478 11.72 -22.62 -16.91
C ALA A 478 10.50 -23.31 -16.29
N THR A 479 9.29 -22.85 -16.62
CA THR A 479 8.05 -23.44 -16.14
C THR A 479 7.78 -24.83 -16.74
N ALA A 480 8.22 -25.10 -17.97
CA ALA A 480 8.21 -26.45 -18.53
C ALA A 480 9.12 -27.42 -17.74
N LYS A 481 10.33 -26.97 -17.35
CA LYS A 481 11.21 -27.77 -16.48
C LYS A 481 10.66 -27.95 -15.07
N LEU A 482 9.97 -26.95 -14.53
CA LEU A 482 9.24 -27.09 -13.26
C LEU A 482 8.13 -28.16 -13.37
N ARG A 483 7.41 -28.23 -14.50
CA ARG A 483 6.39 -29.26 -14.75
C ARG A 483 7.00 -30.67 -14.75
N GLU A 484 8.15 -30.85 -15.38
CA GLU A 484 8.89 -32.13 -15.37
C GLU A 484 9.23 -32.54 -13.93
N TRP A 485 9.77 -31.61 -13.12
CA TRP A 485 10.07 -31.87 -11.71
C TRP A 485 8.81 -32.25 -10.89
N LEU A 486 7.64 -31.71 -11.26
CA LEU A 486 6.36 -31.98 -10.59
C LEU A 486 5.64 -33.23 -11.12
N GLU A 487 6.17 -33.94 -12.11
CA GLU A 487 5.54 -35.16 -12.65
C GLU A 487 5.18 -36.18 -11.56
N PRO A 488 6.05 -36.50 -10.56
CA PRO A 488 5.70 -37.43 -9.50
C PRO A 488 4.55 -36.96 -8.59
N VAL A 489 4.26 -35.66 -8.57
CA VAL A 489 3.14 -35.07 -7.82
C VAL A 489 1.85 -35.28 -8.62
N PHE A 490 1.84 -34.86 -9.89
CA PHE A 490 0.62 -34.90 -10.71
C PHE A 490 0.23 -36.32 -11.10
N GLY A 491 1.20 -37.20 -11.38
CA GLY A 491 0.96 -38.62 -11.64
C GLY A 491 0.62 -39.46 -10.39
N SER A 492 0.48 -38.86 -9.21
CA SER A 492 0.14 -39.59 -7.99
C SER A 492 -1.36 -39.84 -7.78
N VAL A 493 -2.19 -39.30 -8.67
CA VAL A 493 -3.65 -39.48 -8.68
C VAL A 493 -4.08 -39.64 -10.14
N ASP A 494 -4.64 -40.80 -10.48
CA ASP A 494 -5.03 -41.14 -11.86
C ASP A 494 -6.06 -40.16 -12.44
N ASP A 495 -7.12 -39.89 -11.67
CA ASP A 495 -8.17 -38.94 -12.04
C ASP A 495 -8.25 -37.80 -11.00
N PRO A 496 -7.45 -36.73 -11.17
CA PRO A 496 -7.44 -35.61 -10.24
C PRO A 496 -8.71 -34.76 -10.33
N PHE A 497 -9.44 -34.82 -11.45
CA PHE A 497 -10.55 -33.94 -11.83
C PHE A 497 -11.75 -34.74 -12.39
N PRO A 498 -12.42 -35.55 -11.55
CA PRO A 498 -13.51 -36.43 -11.98
C PRO A 498 -14.72 -35.63 -12.47
N GLU A 499 -15.46 -36.18 -13.44
CA GLU A 499 -16.65 -35.55 -14.03
C GLU A 499 -17.75 -35.19 -13.00
N HIS A 500 -17.83 -35.94 -11.91
CA HIS A 500 -18.76 -35.66 -10.82
C HIS A 500 -18.03 -35.61 -9.47
N GLU A 501 -18.13 -34.47 -8.78
CA GLU A 501 -17.72 -34.36 -7.38
C GLU A 501 -18.67 -35.21 -6.52
N LYS A 502 -18.19 -36.35 -6.04
CA LYS A 502 -18.99 -37.24 -5.18
C LYS A 502 -19.41 -36.48 -3.91
N LEU A 503 -20.73 -36.44 -3.65
CA LEU A 503 -21.29 -35.82 -2.46
C LEU A 503 -20.83 -36.57 -1.20
N GLY A 504 -20.24 -35.82 -0.26
CA GLY A 504 -19.62 -36.37 0.94
C GLY A 504 -18.20 -36.85 0.67
N GLY A 505 -17.22 -36.16 1.27
CA GLY A 505 -15.85 -36.64 1.30
C GLY A 505 -15.77 -38.00 2.00
N PRO A 506 -14.65 -38.72 1.87
CA PRO A 506 -14.46 -39.94 2.63
C PRO A 506 -14.62 -39.63 4.13
N ASN A 507 -15.45 -40.40 4.84
CA ASN A 507 -15.58 -40.30 6.30
C ASN A 507 -14.33 -40.80 7.04
N ILE A 508 -13.33 -41.27 6.29
CA ILE A 508 -12.05 -41.80 6.76
C ILE A 508 -10.92 -41.13 5.98
N SER A 509 -9.70 -41.16 6.53
CA SER A 509 -8.55 -40.51 5.91
C SER A 509 -8.06 -41.26 4.65
N ARG A 510 -7.16 -40.63 3.88
CA ARG A 510 -6.68 -41.25 2.64
C ARG A 510 -5.76 -42.44 2.94
N GLY A 511 -4.93 -42.34 3.97
CA GLY A 511 -4.10 -43.43 4.46
C GLY A 511 -4.93 -44.64 4.89
N THR A 512 -6.09 -44.42 5.54
CA THR A 512 -7.02 -45.53 5.83
C THR A 512 -7.56 -46.18 4.55
N ILE A 513 -7.92 -45.39 3.53
CA ILE A 513 -8.40 -45.95 2.24
C ILE A 513 -7.30 -46.76 1.55
N ASP A 514 -6.09 -46.21 1.47
CA ASP A 514 -4.97 -46.89 0.81
C ASP A 514 -4.62 -48.18 1.56
N ARG A 515 -4.68 -48.19 2.91
CA ARG A 515 -4.48 -49.39 3.73
C ARG A 515 -5.59 -50.43 3.54
N ILE A 516 -6.85 -50.00 3.38
CA ILE A 516 -7.97 -50.90 3.04
C ILE A 516 -7.68 -51.62 1.72
N ILE A 517 -7.25 -50.87 0.70
CA ILE A 517 -6.95 -51.40 -0.63
C ILE A 517 -5.74 -52.35 -0.59
N GLU A 518 -4.66 -51.95 0.08
CA GLU A 518 -3.45 -52.75 0.25
C GLU A 518 -3.74 -54.11 0.91
N LEU A 519 -4.43 -54.10 2.05
CA LEU A 519 -4.76 -55.34 2.78
C LEU A 519 -5.67 -56.26 1.95
N HIS A 520 -6.66 -55.69 1.24
CA HIS A 520 -7.53 -56.48 0.36
C HIS A 520 -6.76 -57.10 -0.82
N ARG A 521 -5.87 -56.34 -1.46
CA ARG A 521 -5.00 -56.85 -2.55
C ARG A 521 -4.00 -57.91 -2.06
N ALA A 522 -3.61 -57.85 -0.79
CA ALA A 522 -2.81 -58.89 -0.14
C ALA A 522 -3.61 -60.17 0.20
N GLY A 523 -4.92 -60.20 -0.08
CA GLY A 523 -5.78 -61.37 0.11
C GLY A 523 -6.57 -61.41 1.43
N ASP A 524 -6.51 -60.35 2.25
CA ASP A 524 -7.29 -60.30 3.49
C ASP A 524 -8.80 -60.23 3.19
N ARG A 525 -9.61 -60.94 3.98
CA ARG A 525 -11.08 -60.85 3.89
C ARG A 525 -11.55 -59.48 4.37
N VAL A 526 -12.61 -58.95 3.76
CA VAL A 526 -13.19 -57.62 4.08
C VAL A 526 -13.39 -57.36 5.58
N ALA A 527 -13.83 -58.38 6.34
CA ALA A 527 -14.00 -58.25 7.80
C ALA A 527 -12.67 -58.03 8.53
N LEU A 528 -11.62 -58.77 8.15
CA LEU A 528 -10.28 -58.64 8.71
C LEU A 528 -9.64 -57.30 8.30
N VAL A 529 -9.85 -56.86 7.05
CA VAL A 529 -9.43 -55.53 6.59
C VAL A 529 -10.06 -54.45 7.49
N ALA A 530 -11.38 -54.51 7.71
CA ALA A 530 -12.12 -53.54 8.51
C ALA A 530 -11.63 -53.48 9.97
N GLU A 531 -11.37 -54.64 10.57
CA GLU A 531 -10.78 -54.75 11.91
C GLU A 531 -9.38 -54.12 11.96
N LYS A 532 -8.48 -54.49 11.04
CA LYS A 532 -7.10 -54.00 10.98
C LYS A 532 -6.99 -52.48 10.81
N VAL A 533 -7.94 -51.85 10.13
CA VAL A 533 -7.96 -50.39 9.93
C VAL A 533 -8.94 -49.65 10.84
N ASN A 534 -9.59 -50.35 11.77
CA ASN A 534 -10.58 -49.82 12.70
C ASN A 534 -11.71 -49.03 12.03
N VAL A 535 -12.35 -49.62 11.01
CA VAL A 535 -13.53 -49.05 10.32
C VAL A 535 -14.67 -50.07 10.28
N SER A 536 -15.89 -49.63 9.93
CA SER A 536 -16.98 -50.58 9.73
C SER A 536 -16.73 -51.46 8.50
N VAL A 537 -17.19 -52.72 8.55
CA VAL A 537 -17.11 -53.68 7.42
C VAL A 537 -17.70 -53.08 6.14
N GLU A 538 -18.79 -52.32 6.26
CA GLU A 538 -19.43 -51.66 5.12
C GLU A 538 -18.57 -50.53 4.52
N THR A 539 -17.78 -49.84 5.35
CA THR A 539 -16.80 -48.85 4.86
C THR A 539 -15.69 -49.53 4.07
N ALA A 540 -15.10 -50.60 4.60
CA ALA A 540 -14.06 -51.37 3.90
C ALA A 540 -14.60 -51.94 2.57
N ARG A 541 -15.76 -52.59 2.61
CA ARG A 541 -16.45 -53.14 1.42
C ARG A 541 -16.66 -52.07 0.35
N ARG A 542 -17.14 -50.88 0.75
CA ARG A 542 -17.40 -49.76 -0.17
C ARG A 542 -16.13 -49.31 -0.90
N TRP A 543 -15.00 -49.22 -0.22
CA TRP A 543 -13.74 -48.78 -0.83
C TRP A 543 -13.09 -49.87 -1.69
N ILE A 544 -13.13 -51.12 -1.25
CA ILE A 544 -12.69 -52.28 -2.05
C ILE A 544 -13.48 -52.36 -3.36
N LYS A 545 -14.81 -52.26 -3.30
CA LYS A 545 -15.66 -52.26 -4.50
C LYS A 545 -15.35 -51.09 -5.44
N ARG A 546 -14.93 -49.94 -4.90
CA ARG A 546 -14.55 -48.77 -5.70
C ARG A 546 -13.22 -48.99 -6.41
N ASP A 547 -12.25 -49.59 -5.73
CA ASP A 547 -10.95 -49.94 -6.29
C ASP A 547 -11.12 -50.94 -7.45
N GLN A 548 -11.90 -52.00 -7.25
CA GLN A 548 -12.21 -53.00 -8.29
C GLN A 548 -12.87 -52.37 -9.52
N LYS A 549 -13.85 -51.47 -9.34
CA LYS A 549 -14.48 -50.74 -10.46
C LYS A 549 -13.50 -49.86 -11.21
N GLN A 550 -12.53 -49.27 -10.50
CA GLN A 550 -11.50 -48.42 -11.10
C GLN A 550 -10.50 -49.28 -11.90
N GLU A 551 -10.14 -50.47 -11.39
CA GLU A 551 -9.34 -51.46 -12.13
C GLU A 551 -10.07 -51.98 -13.38
N GLU A 552 -11.36 -52.29 -13.29
CA GLU A 552 -12.19 -52.70 -14.44
C GLU A 552 -12.26 -51.60 -15.52
N ALA A 553 -12.46 -50.34 -15.10
CA ALA A 553 -12.48 -49.20 -16.01
C ALA A 553 -11.12 -48.96 -16.68
N ASN A 554 -10.02 -49.19 -15.96
CA ASN A 554 -8.67 -49.02 -16.48
C ASN A 554 -8.22 -50.22 -17.35
N GLY A 555 -8.66 -51.44 -17.06
CA GLY A 555 -8.31 -52.66 -17.81
C GLY A 555 -9.18 -52.93 -19.04
N GLY A 556 -10.39 -52.36 -19.11
CA GLY A 556 -11.29 -52.51 -20.27
C GLY A 556 -10.87 -51.70 -21.50
N GLY A 557 -9.93 -50.75 -21.37
CA GLY A 557 -9.46 -49.90 -22.48
C GLY A 557 -8.32 -50.49 -23.32
N SER A 558 -7.81 -51.67 -22.97
CA SER A 558 -6.61 -52.27 -23.60
C SER A 558 -6.87 -53.46 -24.53
N ASN A 559 -8.13 -53.79 -24.84
CA ASN A 559 -8.49 -54.91 -25.73
C ASN A 559 -9.18 -54.48 -27.05
N GLU A 560 -9.19 -53.19 -27.39
CA GLU A 560 -9.54 -52.71 -28.73
C GLU A 560 -8.34 -51.95 -29.32
N ALA A 561 -7.34 -52.71 -29.78
CA ALA A 561 -6.26 -52.25 -30.66
C ALA A 561 -5.89 -53.39 -31.61
#